data_AF-A0A358HV81-F1
#
_entry.id   AF-A0A358HV81-F1
#
_cell.length_a   1.000
_cell.length_b   1.000
_cell.length_c   1.000
_cell.angle_alpha   90.00
_cell.angle_beta   90.00
_cell.angle_gamma   90.00
#
_symmetry.space_group_name_H-M   'P 1'
#
loop_
_entity.id
_entity.type
_entity.pdbx_description
1 polymer ?
#
loop_
_entity_poly.entity_id
_entity_poly.type
_entity_poly.pdbx_seq_one_letter_code
_entity_poly.pdbx_strand_id
1 'polypeptide(L)'
;MGAVFTNQATASIGYHGDGARTDFPFGFDVFDVGDVQVSVNGAVVTTGFHIALSQTDQAIGGTVRFETPPGVGAEIILARMLKLRRLSAYGTVGSPRGDALDRDLDYLTAALGDVDRALAGTLRLGAPDLDQANMTLPAIDAGRALIWNASGDGLSNGPKADEIAGAGQNAALAGDAASRAEAALSRCETAQKSFVRADAGAMLDLDFRSQNLLGWEDERRMPVMDAPTNRILDIRETGSMVRLSNGARATLPVATLARGGVRYRLFNGDGTQVDIMAASGDVITPVNGAADNALYPLPIRGDMVDVICDGGDGGRWFAVPVHENGPIVKLLRTAAQDMPAGGAFLIEWDQVVEDSHSLYDSALHGATGLPPGFYHVDIGVKFPVTDEVVMVNLYLERLAGASSGSGAGVWTTHLQSSDITAIGTGAYHTLRLSGVARVNVGAANGLRVRLAHSDAATRQIGESNILTWFHLHRIGG
;
A
#
# COMPACT_ATOMS: atom_id res chain seq x y z
N MET A 1 -52.63 -67.72 8.48
CA MET A 1 -52.56 -66.26 8.33
C MET A 1 -51.08 -65.95 8.30
N GLY A 2 -50.53 -65.68 7.12
CA GLY A 2 -49.08 -65.70 6.92
C GLY A 2 -48.76 -65.39 5.48
N ALA A 3 -48.70 -64.09 5.18
CA ALA A 3 -48.13 -63.51 3.96
C ALA A 3 -48.31 -61.98 4.02
N VAL A 4 -47.76 -61.30 5.03
CA VAL A 4 -47.73 -59.82 5.03
C VAL A 4 -46.48 -59.29 4.30
N PHE A 5 -45.50 -60.15 3.96
CA PHE A 5 -44.22 -59.69 3.38
C PHE A 5 -43.69 -60.45 2.16
N THR A 6 -44.53 -61.11 1.36
CA THR A 6 -44.04 -61.82 0.16
C THR A 6 -43.74 -60.92 -1.05
N ASN A 7 -44.12 -59.63 -1.05
CA ASN A 7 -43.85 -58.72 -2.17
C ASN A 7 -43.66 -57.24 -1.72
N GLN A 8 -42.53 -56.93 -1.07
CA GLN A 8 -42.10 -55.53 -0.89
C GLN A 8 -41.23 -55.08 -2.07
N ALA A 9 -41.85 -54.65 -3.18
CA ALA A 9 -41.10 -54.04 -4.27
C ALA A 9 -41.07 -52.51 -4.16
N THR A 10 -42.13 -51.85 -3.66
CA THR A 10 -42.21 -50.38 -3.62
C THR A 10 -43.20 -49.89 -2.57
N ALA A 11 -42.74 -49.03 -1.65
CA ALA A 11 -43.58 -48.35 -0.64
C ALA A 11 -44.05 -46.95 -1.09
N SER A 12 -43.99 -46.71 -2.40
CA SER A 12 -44.45 -45.48 -3.04
C SER A 12 -44.89 -45.77 -4.48
N ILE A 13 -45.76 -44.91 -5.00
CA ILE A 13 -46.21 -44.92 -6.39
C ILE A 13 -46.39 -43.48 -6.90
N GLY A 14 -45.96 -43.25 -8.14
CA GLY A 14 -46.08 -41.95 -8.82
C GLY A 14 -47.18 -41.94 -9.88
N TYR A 15 -47.84 -40.81 -10.02
CA TYR A 15 -48.86 -40.53 -11.03
C TYR A 15 -48.66 -39.14 -11.63
N HIS A 16 -49.23 -38.92 -12.82
CA HIS A 16 -49.39 -37.59 -13.40
C HIS A 16 -50.87 -37.21 -13.48
N GLY A 17 -51.19 -35.97 -13.11
CA GLY A 17 -52.50 -35.37 -13.30
C GLY A 17 -52.82 -35.17 -14.78
N ASP A 18 -54.06 -35.38 -15.15
CA ASP A 18 -54.63 -35.15 -16.49
C ASP A 18 -55.69 -34.03 -16.49
N GLY A 19 -55.88 -33.35 -15.34
CA GLY A 19 -56.90 -32.33 -15.16
C GLY A 19 -58.33 -32.85 -15.00
N ALA A 20 -58.56 -34.17 -15.00
CA ALA A 20 -59.90 -34.76 -14.93
C ALA A 20 -60.03 -35.91 -13.92
N ARG A 21 -59.01 -36.76 -13.76
CA ARG A 21 -58.99 -37.89 -12.83
C ARG A 21 -58.83 -37.41 -11.38
N THR A 22 -59.73 -37.87 -10.52
CA THR A 22 -59.67 -37.62 -9.07
C THR A 22 -59.13 -38.79 -8.27
N ASP A 23 -59.20 -40.02 -8.81
CA ASP A 23 -58.94 -41.25 -8.06
C ASP A 23 -57.59 -41.86 -8.43
N PHE A 24 -56.75 -42.06 -7.42
CA PHE A 24 -55.39 -42.57 -7.54
C PHE A 24 -55.20 -43.75 -6.59
N PRO A 25 -55.20 -45.01 -7.09
CA PRO A 25 -55.04 -46.19 -6.25
C PRO A 25 -53.61 -46.32 -5.72
N PHE A 26 -53.40 -47.12 -4.69
CA PHE A 26 -52.08 -47.57 -4.25
C PHE A 26 -52.18 -48.99 -3.72
N GLY A 27 -51.11 -49.77 -3.87
CA GLY A 27 -51.07 -51.20 -3.54
C GLY A 27 -50.06 -51.58 -2.46
N PHE A 28 -49.51 -50.61 -1.74
CA PHE A 28 -48.60 -50.86 -0.61
C PHE A 28 -49.36 -50.95 0.72
N ASP A 29 -48.85 -51.77 1.64
CA ASP A 29 -49.47 -52.01 2.95
C ASP A 29 -49.43 -50.78 3.85
N VAL A 30 -50.57 -50.42 4.44
CA VAL A 30 -50.73 -49.37 5.45
C VAL A 30 -51.62 -49.86 6.59
N PHE A 31 -51.47 -49.30 7.79
CA PHE A 31 -52.19 -49.77 8.98
C PHE A 31 -53.33 -48.83 9.39
N ASP A 32 -53.30 -47.59 8.91
CA ASP A 32 -54.33 -46.57 9.03
C ASP A 32 -54.22 -45.55 7.88
N VAL A 33 -55.25 -44.74 7.64
CA VAL A 33 -55.24 -43.68 6.62
C VAL A 33 -54.13 -42.66 6.87
N GLY A 34 -53.75 -42.44 8.13
CA GLY A 34 -52.68 -41.53 8.53
C GLY A 34 -51.26 -42.01 8.15
N ASP A 35 -51.12 -43.24 7.66
CA ASP A 35 -49.84 -43.81 7.22
C ASP A 35 -49.57 -43.55 5.72
N VAL A 36 -50.48 -42.88 5.00
CA VAL A 36 -50.31 -42.48 3.59
C VAL A 36 -49.93 -41.00 3.53
N GLN A 37 -48.80 -40.71 2.91
CA GLN A 37 -48.36 -39.37 2.56
C GLN A 37 -48.69 -39.09 1.10
N VAL A 38 -49.29 -37.92 0.84
CA VAL A 38 -49.61 -37.43 -0.50
C VAL A 38 -48.77 -36.21 -0.78
N SER A 39 -48.05 -36.22 -1.90
CA SER A 39 -47.28 -35.07 -2.38
C SER A 39 -47.71 -34.69 -3.79
N VAL A 40 -47.81 -33.39 -4.05
CA VAL A 40 -48.11 -32.83 -5.37
C VAL A 40 -47.02 -31.83 -5.74
N ASN A 41 -46.37 -32.02 -6.89
CA ASN A 41 -45.23 -31.21 -7.38
C ASN A 41 -44.14 -31.03 -6.31
N GLY A 42 -43.80 -32.10 -5.61
CA GLY A 42 -42.78 -32.11 -4.55
C GLY A 42 -43.22 -31.54 -3.20
N ALA A 43 -44.43 -30.97 -3.09
CA ALA A 43 -44.96 -30.45 -1.83
C ALA A 43 -45.92 -31.44 -1.17
N VAL A 44 -45.75 -31.69 0.13
CA VAL A 44 -46.66 -32.55 0.92
C VAL A 44 -47.99 -31.81 1.12
N VAL A 45 -49.09 -32.47 0.78
CA VAL A 45 -50.44 -31.93 0.92
C VAL A 45 -51.18 -32.73 2.01
N THR A 46 -51.93 -32.03 2.86
CA THR A 46 -52.67 -32.64 3.99
C THR A 46 -54.18 -32.46 3.93
N THR A 47 -54.69 -31.72 2.93
CA THR A 47 -56.12 -31.41 2.72
C THR A 47 -56.47 -31.47 1.23
N GLY A 48 -57.76 -31.40 0.87
CA GLY A 48 -58.20 -31.44 -0.53
C GLY A 48 -58.21 -32.84 -1.16
N PHE A 49 -58.13 -33.88 -0.34
CA PHE A 49 -58.30 -35.27 -0.75
C PHE A 49 -58.86 -36.12 0.40
N HIS A 50 -59.39 -37.28 0.05
CA HIS A 50 -59.84 -38.32 0.98
C HIS A 50 -59.12 -39.64 0.67
N ILE A 51 -58.80 -40.41 1.71
CA ILE A 51 -58.17 -41.73 1.57
C ILE A 51 -59.19 -42.79 1.93
N ALA A 52 -59.45 -43.72 1.02
CA ALA A 52 -60.24 -44.91 1.26
C ALA A 52 -59.33 -46.14 1.25
N LEU A 53 -59.19 -46.81 2.40
CA LEU A 53 -58.46 -48.08 2.48
C LEU A 53 -59.34 -49.23 1.99
N SER A 54 -58.72 -50.21 1.33
CA SER A 54 -59.39 -51.46 1.01
C SER A 54 -59.68 -52.24 2.30
N GLN A 55 -60.93 -52.70 2.48
CA GLN A 55 -61.41 -53.32 3.72
C GLN A 55 -61.43 -54.86 3.68
N THR A 56 -60.91 -55.48 2.62
CA THR A 56 -60.89 -56.94 2.48
C THR A 56 -59.50 -57.50 2.67
N ASP A 57 -59.39 -58.60 3.43
CA ASP A 57 -58.14 -59.31 3.73
C ASP A 57 -57.36 -59.82 2.50
N GLN A 58 -57.94 -59.69 1.30
CA GLN A 58 -57.33 -60.07 0.02
C GLN A 58 -56.86 -58.88 -0.84
N ALA A 59 -57.19 -57.64 -0.46
CA ALA A 59 -56.85 -56.45 -1.24
C ALA A 59 -56.06 -55.47 -0.37
N ILE A 60 -54.75 -55.42 -0.62
CA ILE A 60 -53.79 -54.54 0.03
C ILE A 60 -53.86 -53.14 -0.59
N GLY A 61 -53.79 -52.10 0.25
CA GLY A 61 -53.69 -50.70 -0.17
C GLY A 61 -55.01 -49.92 -0.12
N GLY A 62 -55.23 -49.01 -1.07
CA GLY A 62 -56.36 -48.10 -1.03
C GLY A 62 -56.42 -47.15 -2.23
N THR A 63 -57.21 -46.09 -2.12
CA THR A 63 -57.33 -45.06 -3.14
C THR A 63 -57.35 -43.67 -2.50
N VAL A 64 -56.54 -42.77 -3.04
CA VAL A 64 -56.57 -41.34 -2.73
C VAL A 64 -57.47 -40.65 -3.75
N ARG A 65 -58.53 -39.99 -3.26
CA ARG A 65 -59.49 -39.23 -4.06
C ARG A 65 -59.33 -37.74 -3.82
N PHE A 66 -58.85 -36.99 -4.80
CA PHE A 66 -58.77 -35.54 -4.73
C PHE A 66 -60.15 -34.88 -4.88
N GLU A 67 -60.41 -33.83 -4.10
CA GLU A 67 -61.64 -33.03 -4.19
C GLU A 67 -61.68 -32.19 -5.47
N THR A 68 -60.51 -31.78 -5.96
CA THR A 68 -60.31 -31.10 -7.25
C THR A 68 -59.30 -31.90 -8.07
N PRO A 69 -59.59 -32.27 -9.34
CA PRO A 69 -58.65 -32.99 -10.18
C PRO A 69 -57.30 -32.29 -10.26
N PRO A 70 -56.18 -32.98 -9.99
CA PRO A 70 -54.85 -32.41 -10.16
C PRO A 70 -54.64 -31.96 -11.61
N GLY A 71 -54.09 -30.76 -11.79
CA GLY A 71 -53.87 -30.16 -13.12
C GLY A 71 -53.01 -31.03 -14.04
N VAL A 72 -53.14 -30.81 -15.35
CA VAL A 72 -52.37 -31.54 -16.37
C VAL A 72 -50.87 -31.44 -16.08
N GLY A 73 -50.20 -32.59 -15.98
CA GLY A 73 -48.77 -32.68 -15.74
C GLY A 73 -48.34 -32.53 -14.27
N ALA A 74 -49.26 -32.30 -13.33
CA ALA A 74 -48.94 -32.28 -11.91
C ALA A 74 -48.42 -33.65 -11.46
N GLU A 75 -47.23 -33.69 -10.85
CA GLU A 75 -46.65 -34.91 -10.32
C GLU A 75 -47.30 -35.23 -8.97
N ILE A 76 -47.86 -36.43 -8.84
CA ILE A 76 -48.52 -36.91 -7.62
C ILE A 76 -47.74 -38.11 -7.12
N ILE A 77 -47.29 -38.07 -5.87
CA ILE A 77 -46.60 -39.19 -5.23
C ILE A 77 -47.42 -39.61 -4.03
N LEU A 78 -47.81 -40.89 -4.01
CA LEU A 78 -48.41 -41.54 -2.87
C LEU A 78 -47.33 -42.42 -2.24
N ALA A 79 -47.01 -42.19 -0.98
CA ALA A 79 -45.97 -42.95 -0.27
C ALA A 79 -46.47 -43.40 1.09
N ARG A 80 -45.94 -44.52 1.57
CA ARG A 80 -46.11 -44.92 2.97
C ARG A 80 -45.19 -44.11 3.86
N MET A 81 -45.74 -43.57 4.95
CA MET A 81 -45.01 -42.88 6.00
C MET A 81 -45.54 -43.33 7.37
N LEU A 82 -44.95 -44.38 7.93
CA LEU A 82 -45.33 -44.89 9.25
C LEU A 82 -44.78 -43.97 10.37
N LYS A 83 -45.65 -43.57 11.29
CA LYS A 83 -45.26 -42.85 12.52
C LYS A 83 -44.95 -43.84 13.63
N LEU A 84 -43.83 -43.70 14.33
CA LEU A 84 -43.52 -44.61 15.44
C LEU A 84 -44.63 -44.59 16.52
N ARG A 85 -45.43 -45.67 16.57
CA ARG A 85 -46.57 -45.85 17.49
C ARG A 85 -46.78 -47.33 17.80
N ARG A 86 -47.47 -47.60 18.90
CA ARG A 86 -47.95 -48.94 19.24
C ARG A 86 -49.36 -49.14 18.68
N LEU A 87 -49.62 -50.26 18.01
CA LEU A 87 -50.96 -50.56 17.47
C LEU A 87 -51.87 -51.19 18.52
N SER A 88 -51.37 -52.17 19.28
CA SER A 88 -52.19 -52.96 20.22
C SER A 88 -51.82 -52.72 21.68
N ALA A 89 -52.81 -52.52 22.56
CA ALA A 89 -52.60 -52.53 24.01
C ALA A 89 -52.87 -53.94 24.57
N TYR A 90 -51.80 -54.67 24.93
CA TYR A 90 -51.92 -55.99 25.56
C TYR A 90 -52.42 -55.84 26.99
N GLY A 91 -53.49 -56.57 27.32
CA GLY A 91 -54.00 -56.65 28.69
C GLY A 91 -53.05 -57.38 29.64
N THR A 92 -53.20 -57.17 30.94
CA THR A 92 -52.37 -57.79 31.98
C THR A 92 -52.76 -59.23 32.32
N VAL A 93 -53.92 -59.70 31.84
CA VAL A 93 -54.45 -61.04 32.12
C VAL A 93 -54.82 -61.73 30.80
N GLY A 94 -54.13 -62.81 30.48
CA GLY A 94 -54.30 -63.59 29.25
C GLY A 94 -53.18 -63.41 28.22
N SER A 95 -52.91 -64.44 27.43
CA SER A 95 -51.93 -64.37 26.33
C SER A 95 -52.42 -63.38 25.26
N PRO A 96 -51.54 -62.53 24.70
CA PRO A 96 -51.86 -61.76 23.51
C PRO A 96 -52.42 -62.67 22.41
N ARG A 97 -53.42 -62.18 21.68
CA ARG A 97 -53.90 -62.91 20.51
C ARG A 97 -52.80 -62.91 19.44
N GLY A 98 -52.58 -64.05 18.78
CA GLY A 98 -51.52 -64.20 17.79
C GLY A 98 -51.64 -63.24 16.61
N ASP A 99 -52.87 -62.95 16.18
CA ASP A 99 -53.18 -61.98 15.11
C ASP A 99 -52.78 -60.54 15.48
N ALA A 100 -53.02 -60.13 16.73
CA ALA A 100 -52.61 -58.82 17.23
C ALA A 100 -51.08 -58.73 17.37
N LEU A 101 -50.44 -59.82 17.78
CA LEU A 101 -48.98 -59.88 17.89
C LEU A 101 -48.31 -59.82 16.52
N ASP A 102 -48.79 -60.60 15.55
CA ASP A 102 -48.28 -60.61 14.18
C ASP A 102 -48.44 -59.22 13.56
N ARG A 103 -49.62 -58.59 13.72
CA ARG A 103 -49.87 -57.23 13.22
C ARG A 103 -48.92 -56.18 13.82
N ASP A 104 -48.63 -56.27 15.12
CA ASP A 104 -47.68 -55.38 15.79
C ASP A 104 -46.24 -55.61 15.31
N LEU A 105 -45.82 -56.88 15.10
CA LEU A 105 -44.50 -57.22 14.57
C LEU A 105 -44.33 -56.78 13.12
N ASP A 106 -45.37 -56.94 12.31
CA ASP A 106 -45.41 -56.47 10.93
C ASP A 106 -45.29 -54.93 10.88
N TYR A 107 -45.98 -54.23 11.78
CA TYR A 107 -45.87 -52.78 11.90
C TYR A 107 -44.44 -52.33 12.19
N LEU A 108 -43.79 -52.94 13.18
CA LEU A 108 -42.41 -52.62 13.54
C LEU A 108 -41.45 -52.90 12.38
N THR A 109 -41.64 -54.02 11.69
CA THR A 109 -40.81 -54.40 10.53
C THR A 109 -40.97 -53.38 9.40
N ALA A 110 -42.20 -52.98 9.08
CA ALA A 110 -42.46 -51.98 8.05
C ALA A 110 -41.92 -50.60 8.45
N ALA A 111 -42.09 -50.19 9.71
CA ALA A 111 -41.57 -48.92 10.22
C ALA A 111 -40.05 -48.86 10.17
N LEU A 112 -39.36 -49.97 10.51
CA LEU A 112 -37.91 -50.07 10.37
C LEU A 112 -37.45 -49.99 8.90
N GLY A 113 -38.17 -50.63 7.98
CA GLY A 113 -37.88 -50.51 6.54
C GLY A 113 -38.09 -49.08 6.00
N ASP A 114 -39.08 -48.35 6.52
CA ASP A 114 -39.28 -46.95 6.15
C ASP A 114 -38.17 -46.04 6.72
N VAL A 115 -37.67 -46.33 7.94
CA VAL A 115 -36.49 -45.66 8.50
C VAL A 115 -35.23 -45.95 7.67
N ASP A 116 -35.00 -47.21 7.27
CA ASP A 116 -33.86 -47.58 6.42
C ASP A 116 -33.88 -46.82 5.09
N ARG A 117 -35.07 -46.73 4.46
CA ARG A 117 -35.27 -45.92 3.24
C ARG A 117 -35.00 -44.44 3.48
N ALA A 118 -35.45 -43.88 4.59
CA ALA A 118 -35.20 -42.48 4.92
C ALA A 118 -33.70 -42.20 5.13
N LEU A 119 -32.99 -43.12 5.79
CA LEU A 119 -31.54 -43.04 6.01
C LEU A 119 -30.73 -43.19 4.71
N ALA A 120 -31.24 -43.91 3.71
CA ALA A 120 -30.56 -44.11 2.43
C ALA A 120 -30.28 -42.80 1.66
N GLY A 121 -31.08 -41.74 1.89
CA GLY A 121 -30.89 -40.42 1.29
C GLY A 121 -30.06 -39.44 2.12
N THR A 122 -29.53 -39.87 3.26
CA THR A 122 -28.78 -38.99 4.19
C THR A 122 -27.27 -39.02 3.93
N LEU A 123 -26.58 -37.98 4.38
CA LEU A 123 -25.12 -37.96 4.44
C LEU A 123 -24.64 -38.97 5.48
N ARG A 124 -23.82 -39.94 5.07
CA ARG A 124 -23.31 -41.01 5.95
C ARG A 124 -21.80 -41.15 5.83
N LEU A 125 -21.19 -41.53 6.96
CA LEU A 125 -19.80 -41.96 6.98
C LEU A 125 -19.65 -43.35 6.35
N GLY A 126 -18.46 -43.61 5.81
CA GLY A 126 -18.06 -44.97 5.48
C GLY A 126 -17.90 -45.79 6.76
N ALA A 127 -18.04 -47.11 6.65
CA ALA A 127 -17.86 -48.03 7.79
C ALA A 127 -16.52 -47.84 8.55
N PRO A 128 -15.37 -47.54 7.90
CA PRO A 128 -14.12 -47.31 8.61
C PRO A 128 -14.10 -46.03 9.47
N ASP A 129 -14.95 -45.06 9.15
CA ASP A 129 -14.87 -43.70 9.72
C ASP A 129 -15.87 -43.48 10.86
N LEU A 130 -16.74 -44.46 11.14
CA LEU A 130 -17.84 -44.34 12.12
C LEU A 130 -17.38 -44.02 13.54
N ASP A 131 -16.24 -44.57 13.96
CA ASP A 131 -15.66 -44.32 15.29
C ASP A 131 -14.69 -43.12 15.30
N GLN A 132 -14.37 -42.59 14.12
CA GLN A 132 -13.39 -41.52 13.94
C GLN A 132 -14.04 -40.14 13.83
N ALA A 133 -15.21 -40.03 13.20
CA ALA A 133 -15.79 -38.74 12.84
C ALA A 133 -17.21 -38.52 13.36
N ASN A 134 -17.50 -37.28 13.78
CA ASN A 134 -18.82 -36.82 14.19
C ASN A 134 -19.49 -36.04 13.04
N MET A 135 -20.65 -36.52 12.58
CA MET A 135 -21.44 -35.89 11.52
C MET A 135 -22.48 -34.86 12.02
N THR A 136 -22.34 -34.41 13.27
CA THR A 136 -23.15 -33.29 13.76
C THR A 136 -22.83 -32.05 12.94
N LEU A 137 -23.84 -31.46 12.32
CA LEU A 137 -23.66 -30.24 11.53
C LEU A 137 -23.22 -29.08 12.43
N PRO A 138 -22.30 -28.23 11.96
CA PRO A 138 -21.96 -26.99 12.63
C PRO A 138 -23.17 -26.04 12.67
N ALA A 139 -23.10 -25.01 13.51
CA ALA A 139 -24.14 -23.98 13.58
C ALA A 139 -24.42 -23.40 12.18
N ILE A 140 -25.71 -23.27 11.84
CA ILE A 140 -26.15 -22.81 10.52
C ILE A 140 -25.69 -21.37 10.31
N ASP A 141 -24.86 -21.15 9.28
CA ASP A 141 -24.42 -19.83 8.85
C ASP A 141 -24.59 -19.71 7.33
N ALA A 142 -25.25 -18.64 6.91
CA ALA A 142 -25.69 -18.46 5.54
C ALA A 142 -24.51 -18.24 4.58
N GLY A 143 -24.50 -18.99 3.48
CA GLY A 143 -23.52 -18.85 2.40
C GLY A 143 -22.16 -19.51 2.66
N ARG A 144 -22.01 -20.26 3.76
CA ARG A 144 -20.78 -21.02 4.04
C ARG A 144 -20.83 -22.42 3.46
N ALA A 145 -19.67 -22.88 2.95
CA ALA A 145 -19.49 -24.28 2.58
C ALA A 145 -19.37 -25.16 3.83
N LEU A 146 -19.77 -26.43 3.73
CA LEU A 146 -19.43 -27.45 4.73
C LEU A 146 -18.10 -28.12 4.32
N ILE A 147 -17.16 -28.17 5.25
CA ILE A 147 -15.84 -28.78 5.04
C ILE A 147 -15.50 -29.72 6.20
N TRP A 148 -14.57 -30.65 5.98
CA TRP A 148 -13.93 -31.37 7.09
C TRP A 148 -13.14 -30.38 7.95
N ASN A 149 -13.26 -30.52 9.26
CA ASN A 149 -12.44 -29.75 10.20
C ASN A 149 -10.96 -30.16 10.09
N ALA A 150 -10.07 -29.37 10.69
CA ALA A 150 -8.64 -29.62 10.62
C ALA A 150 -8.20 -30.96 11.23
N SER A 151 -8.96 -31.46 12.21
CA SER A 151 -8.71 -32.75 12.88
C SER A 151 -9.18 -33.95 12.07
N GLY A 152 -9.99 -33.75 11.02
CA GLY A 152 -10.60 -34.83 10.23
C GLY A 152 -11.61 -35.68 11.00
N ASP A 153 -12.10 -35.20 12.14
CA ASP A 153 -13.02 -35.90 13.04
C ASP A 153 -14.44 -35.28 13.05
N GLY A 154 -14.72 -34.36 12.12
CA GLY A 154 -16.05 -33.79 11.98
C GLY A 154 -16.15 -32.69 10.92
N LEU A 155 -17.35 -32.11 10.83
CA LEU A 155 -17.65 -31.04 9.89
C LEU A 155 -17.50 -29.66 10.53
N SER A 156 -17.13 -28.68 9.72
CA SER A 156 -17.02 -27.27 10.11
C SER A 156 -17.47 -26.35 8.98
N ASN A 157 -17.78 -25.11 9.35
CA ASN A 157 -18.13 -24.06 8.40
C ASN A 157 -16.86 -23.56 7.71
N GLY A 158 -16.80 -23.78 6.40
CA GLY A 158 -15.73 -23.36 5.52
C GLY A 158 -15.92 -21.94 4.97
N PRO A 159 -15.08 -21.58 3.98
CA PRO A 159 -15.13 -20.26 3.38
C PRO A 159 -16.44 -20.06 2.59
N LYS A 160 -16.81 -18.79 2.44
CA LYS A 160 -17.89 -18.33 1.57
C LYS A 160 -17.39 -18.26 0.12
N ALA A 161 -18.34 -18.24 -0.83
CA ALA A 161 -18.02 -18.21 -2.25
C ALA A 161 -17.19 -16.99 -2.69
N ASP A 162 -17.42 -15.83 -2.06
CA ASP A 162 -16.64 -14.60 -2.26
C ASP A 162 -15.23 -14.69 -1.67
N GLU A 163 -15.06 -15.32 -0.52
CA GLU A 163 -13.73 -15.58 0.08
C GLU A 163 -12.89 -16.50 -0.82
N ILE A 164 -13.51 -17.52 -1.43
CA ILE A 164 -12.85 -18.41 -2.40
C ILE A 164 -12.48 -17.65 -3.68
N ALA A 165 -13.39 -16.81 -4.20
CA ALA A 165 -13.13 -15.99 -5.38
C ALA A 165 -11.99 -14.97 -5.15
N GLY A 166 -11.92 -14.38 -3.95
CA GLY A 166 -10.86 -13.45 -3.56
C GLY A 166 -9.49 -14.10 -3.42
N ALA A 167 -9.42 -15.38 -3.02
CA ALA A 167 -8.15 -16.09 -2.86
C ALA A 167 -7.32 -16.16 -4.16
N GLY A 168 -7.98 -16.36 -5.32
CA GLY A 168 -7.31 -16.37 -6.62
C GLY A 168 -6.72 -15.01 -7.01
N GLN A 169 -7.45 -13.92 -6.71
CA GLN A 169 -6.97 -12.56 -6.95
C GLN A 169 -5.79 -12.20 -6.03
N ASN A 170 -5.86 -12.56 -4.75
CA ASN A 170 -4.78 -12.35 -3.80
C ASN A 170 -3.50 -13.10 -4.20
N ALA A 171 -3.61 -14.32 -4.72
CA ALA A 171 -2.48 -15.08 -5.23
C ALA A 171 -1.82 -14.40 -6.46
N ALA A 172 -2.63 -13.86 -7.38
CA ALA A 172 -2.12 -13.09 -8.52
C ALA A 172 -1.40 -11.81 -8.07
N LEU A 173 -1.99 -11.05 -7.14
CA LEU A 173 -1.39 -9.84 -6.57
C LEU A 173 -0.07 -10.15 -5.85
N ALA A 174 0.02 -11.27 -5.13
CA ALA A 174 1.25 -11.72 -4.49
C ALA A 174 2.34 -12.08 -5.51
N GLY A 175 1.96 -12.74 -6.62
CA GLY A 175 2.87 -13.02 -7.74
C GLY A 175 3.42 -11.74 -8.38
N ASP A 176 2.56 -10.77 -8.68
CA ASP A 176 2.95 -9.47 -9.23
C ASP A 176 3.87 -8.70 -8.27
N ALA A 177 3.59 -8.76 -6.96
CA ALA A 177 4.45 -8.17 -5.93
C ALA A 177 5.84 -8.82 -5.90
N ALA A 178 5.93 -10.14 -5.99
CA ALA A 178 7.19 -10.87 -6.05
C ALA A 178 8.01 -10.49 -7.31
N SER A 179 7.38 -10.47 -8.49
CA SER A 179 8.06 -10.05 -9.73
C SER A 179 8.57 -8.60 -9.67
N ARG A 180 7.81 -7.69 -9.03
CA ARG A 180 8.28 -6.31 -8.80
C ARG A 180 9.47 -6.24 -7.86
N ALA A 181 9.52 -7.09 -6.83
CA ALA A 181 10.64 -7.16 -5.90
C ALA A 181 11.92 -7.70 -6.58
N GLU A 182 11.81 -8.75 -7.40
CA GLU A 182 12.92 -9.28 -8.21
C GLU A 182 13.47 -8.23 -9.19
N ALA A 183 12.59 -7.49 -9.87
CA ALA A 183 12.99 -6.40 -10.75
C ALA A 183 13.70 -5.27 -9.99
N ALA A 184 13.26 -4.95 -8.76
CA ALA A 184 13.92 -3.97 -7.91
C ALA A 184 15.31 -4.44 -7.49
N LEU A 185 15.48 -5.72 -7.11
CA LEU A 185 16.78 -6.30 -6.78
C LEU A 185 17.76 -6.17 -7.96
N SER A 186 17.34 -6.53 -9.17
CA SER A 186 18.16 -6.41 -10.38
C SER A 186 18.62 -4.95 -10.65
N ARG A 187 17.73 -3.98 -10.40
CA ARG A 187 18.08 -2.55 -10.50
C ARG A 187 19.10 -2.14 -9.44
N CYS A 188 18.96 -2.62 -8.20
CA CYS A 188 19.91 -2.36 -7.13
C CYS A 188 21.30 -2.93 -7.46
N GLU A 189 21.39 -4.17 -7.95
CA GLU A 189 22.66 -4.78 -8.36
C GLU A 189 23.34 -4.00 -9.51
N THR A 190 22.53 -3.53 -10.47
CA THR A 190 23.02 -2.71 -11.58
C THR A 190 23.53 -1.36 -11.08
N ALA A 191 22.79 -0.71 -10.19
CA ALA A 191 23.18 0.54 -9.55
C ALA A 191 24.48 0.37 -8.74
N GLN A 192 24.61 -0.70 -7.95
CA GLN A 192 25.84 -1.01 -7.20
C GLN A 192 27.04 -1.20 -8.13
N LYS A 193 26.89 -1.98 -9.22
CA LYS A 193 27.96 -2.15 -10.22
C LYS A 193 28.35 -0.83 -10.88
N SER A 194 27.38 0.05 -11.16
CA SER A 194 27.65 1.38 -11.71
C SER A 194 28.35 2.30 -10.70
N PHE A 195 27.95 2.23 -9.42
CA PHE A 195 28.57 2.97 -8.33
C PHE A 195 30.03 2.53 -8.13
N VAL A 196 30.30 1.23 -8.07
CA VAL A 196 31.67 0.70 -7.95
C VAL A 196 32.54 1.10 -9.14
N ARG A 197 31.99 1.15 -10.37
CA ARG A 197 32.72 1.65 -11.54
C ARG A 197 33.00 3.15 -11.48
N ALA A 198 32.13 3.94 -10.83
CA ALA A 198 32.31 5.37 -10.65
C ALA A 198 33.22 5.71 -9.45
N ASP A 199 33.18 4.89 -8.40
CA ASP A 199 34.00 4.97 -7.18
C ASP A 199 35.41 4.41 -7.39
N ALA A 200 35.59 3.51 -8.36
CA ALA A 200 36.86 3.28 -9.03
C ALA A 200 37.24 4.53 -9.85
N GLY A 201 37.45 5.66 -9.16
CA GLY A 201 38.02 6.87 -9.69
C GLY A 201 39.35 6.57 -10.37
N ALA A 202 39.73 7.45 -11.29
CA ALA A 202 41.02 7.43 -11.99
C ALA A 202 42.13 6.93 -11.04
N MET A 203 42.67 5.73 -11.31
CA MET A 203 43.86 5.25 -10.65
C MET A 203 44.99 6.24 -11.02
N LEU A 204 45.22 7.19 -10.13
CA LEU A 204 46.36 8.08 -10.13
C LEU A 204 47.58 7.20 -9.86
N ASP A 205 48.28 6.82 -10.93
CA ASP A 205 49.61 6.22 -10.82
C ASP A 205 50.58 7.33 -10.40
N LEU A 206 50.62 7.61 -9.10
CA LEU A 206 51.55 8.56 -8.51
C LEU A 206 52.94 7.91 -8.47
N ASP A 207 53.72 8.08 -9.53
CA ASP A 207 55.15 7.75 -9.50
C ASP A 207 55.92 8.78 -8.66
N PHE A 208 55.99 8.53 -7.35
CA PHE A 208 56.70 9.36 -6.37
C PHE A 208 58.24 9.35 -6.52
N ARG A 209 58.80 8.70 -7.54
CA ARG A 209 60.27 8.66 -7.76
C ARG A 209 60.81 9.82 -8.58
N SER A 210 59.95 10.57 -9.26
CA SER A 210 60.36 11.83 -9.89
C SER A 210 60.08 12.99 -8.93
N GLN A 211 61.14 13.55 -8.33
CA GLN A 211 61.09 14.71 -7.43
C GLN A 211 60.71 16.02 -8.17
N ASN A 212 59.65 16.01 -8.98
CA ASN A 212 59.15 17.21 -9.63
C ASN A 212 57.83 17.62 -8.96
N LEU A 213 57.99 18.42 -7.90
CA LEU A 213 56.92 19.09 -7.20
C LEU A 213 56.35 20.17 -8.14
N LEU A 214 55.37 19.81 -8.97
CA LEU A 214 54.56 20.77 -9.70
C LEU A 214 53.25 20.94 -8.92
N GLY A 215 53.00 22.20 -8.52
CA GLY A 215 51.73 22.61 -7.97
C GLY A 215 50.60 22.21 -8.91
N TRP A 216 49.44 21.94 -8.32
CA TRP A 216 48.19 21.65 -9.01
C TRP A 216 47.96 22.60 -10.21
N GLU A 217 48.16 22.09 -11.43
CA GLU A 217 47.76 22.73 -12.69
C GLU A 217 46.41 22.12 -13.10
N ASP A 218 45.32 22.86 -12.87
CA ASP A 218 43.96 22.51 -13.31
C ASP A 218 43.71 22.97 -14.77
N GLU A 219 42.71 22.36 -15.42
CA GLU A 219 42.70 21.79 -16.78
C GLU A 219 43.01 22.67 -18.01
N ARG A 220 43.38 23.96 -17.89
CA ARG A 220 43.81 24.75 -19.07
C ARG A 220 44.82 25.86 -18.76
N ARG A 221 46.02 25.55 -18.26
CA ARG A 221 47.20 26.46 -18.26
C ARG A 221 46.89 27.93 -17.87
N MET A 222 45.95 28.15 -16.95
CA MET A 222 45.51 29.49 -16.57
C MET A 222 46.25 29.95 -15.31
N PRO A 223 46.87 31.15 -15.31
CA PRO A 223 47.50 31.69 -14.11
C PRO A 223 46.48 31.84 -12.97
N VAL A 224 46.80 31.38 -11.77
CA VAL A 224 45.92 31.48 -10.59
C VAL A 224 46.38 32.62 -9.67
N MET A 225 45.44 33.42 -9.17
CA MET A 225 45.71 34.50 -8.23
C MET A 225 44.73 34.52 -7.06
N ASP A 226 45.28 34.55 -5.84
CA ASP A 226 44.51 34.71 -4.61
C ASP A 226 44.35 36.20 -4.25
N ALA A 227 43.13 36.61 -3.91
CA ALA A 227 42.75 37.98 -3.59
C ALA A 227 41.84 38.00 -2.33
N PRO A 228 42.41 38.00 -1.12
CA PRO A 228 41.66 37.94 0.14
C PRO A 228 40.99 39.25 0.56
N THR A 229 41.15 40.34 -0.19
CA THR A 229 40.56 41.67 0.03
C THR A 229 40.16 42.29 -1.31
N ASN A 230 39.47 43.43 -1.28
CA ASN A 230 39.06 44.16 -2.49
C ASN A 230 40.23 44.36 -3.46
N ARG A 231 40.03 43.98 -4.73
CA ARG A 231 41.07 44.00 -5.77
C ARG A 231 40.58 44.69 -7.03
N ILE A 232 41.44 45.50 -7.62
CA ILE A 232 41.27 46.04 -8.98
C ILE A 232 42.04 45.11 -9.92
N LEU A 233 41.39 44.59 -10.95
CA LEU A 233 42.03 43.69 -11.93
C LEU A 233 42.82 44.50 -12.97
N ASP A 234 43.94 43.97 -13.48
CA ASP A 234 44.72 44.56 -14.58
C ASP A 234 44.47 43.78 -15.88
N ILE A 235 44.36 44.48 -17.01
CA ILE A 235 44.18 43.87 -18.34
C ILE A 235 45.28 42.88 -18.72
N ARG A 236 46.48 43.05 -18.15
CA ARG A 236 47.62 42.13 -18.37
C ARG A 236 47.39 40.76 -17.71
N GLU A 237 46.45 40.67 -16.77
CA GLU A 237 46.07 39.45 -16.05
C GLU A 237 44.95 38.69 -16.77
N THR A 238 44.64 39.03 -18.03
CA THR A 238 43.61 38.34 -18.82
C THR A 238 43.89 36.83 -18.91
N GLY A 239 42.84 36.02 -18.76
CA GLY A 239 42.92 34.56 -18.72
C GLY A 239 43.32 33.99 -17.36
N SER A 240 43.47 34.82 -16.32
CA SER A 240 43.71 34.34 -14.95
C SER A 240 42.43 33.85 -14.26
N MET A 241 42.63 32.89 -13.36
CA MET A 241 41.65 32.49 -12.34
C MET A 241 41.91 33.29 -11.06
N VAL A 242 40.90 33.98 -10.57
CA VAL A 242 40.95 34.90 -9.44
C VAL A 242 40.10 34.36 -8.31
N ARG A 243 40.75 33.95 -7.23
CA ARG A 243 40.07 33.50 -6.02
C ARG A 243 39.86 34.67 -5.07
N LEU A 244 38.60 35.07 -4.91
CA LEU A 244 38.17 36.10 -3.97
C LEU A 244 37.78 35.44 -2.65
N SER A 245 38.13 36.06 -1.53
CA SER A 245 37.75 35.60 -0.18
C SER A 245 37.45 36.79 0.73
N ASN A 246 36.85 36.57 1.89
CA ASN A 246 36.53 37.50 2.97
C ASN A 246 35.63 38.67 2.55
N GLY A 247 34.66 38.42 1.68
CA GLY A 247 33.74 39.42 1.14
C GLY A 247 34.43 40.41 0.20
N ALA A 248 35.58 40.01 -0.36
CA ALA A 248 36.33 40.83 -1.29
C ALA A 248 35.49 41.24 -2.50
N ARG A 249 35.72 42.45 -2.98
CA ARG A 249 35.15 42.99 -4.20
C ARG A 249 36.19 43.00 -5.33
N ALA A 250 35.87 42.41 -6.47
CA ALA A 250 36.65 42.58 -7.70
C ALA A 250 36.15 43.79 -8.49
N THR A 251 37.05 44.73 -8.80
CA THR A 251 36.76 45.87 -9.67
C THR A 251 37.41 45.64 -11.03
N LEU A 252 36.58 45.54 -12.06
CA LEU A 252 36.98 45.39 -13.45
C LEU A 252 37.47 46.75 -13.99
N PRO A 253 38.52 46.76 -14.84
CA PRO A 253 38.93 47.96 -15.58
C PRO A 253 37.76 48.58 -16.36
N VAL A 254 37.87 49.88 -16.67
CA VAL A 254 36.92 50.57 -17.57
C VAL A 254 36.75 49.79 -18.88
N ALA A 255 35.53 49.49 -19.30
CA ALA A 255 35.31 48.78 -20.55
C ALA A 255 35.67 49.69 -21.74
N THR A 256 36.35 49.14 -22.77
CA THR A 256 36.67 49.88 -24.00
C THR A 256 36.74 48.94 -25.20
N LEU A 257 36.58 49.48 -26.42
CA LEU A 257 36.78 48.77 -27.69
C LEU A 257 38.12 48.03 -27.77
N ALA A 258 39.20 48.64 -27.26
CA ALA A 258 40.55 48.07 -27.29
C ALA A 258 40.73 46.84 -26.37
N ARG A 259 39.73 46.55 -25.51
CA ARG A 259 39.76 45.46 -24.52
C ARG A 259 38.85 44.29 -24.90
N GLY A 260 38.35 44.25 -26.13
CA GLY A 260 37.61 43.11 -26.66
C GLY A 260 38.37 41.80 -26.46
N GLY A 261 37.75 40.82 -25.80
CA GLY A 261 38.34 39.51 -25.51
C GLY A 261 39.16 39.42 -24.21
N VAL A 262 39.28 40.50 -23.42
CA VAL A 262 39.79 40.39 -22.05
C VAL A 262 38.82 39.55 -21.23
N ARG A 263 39.35 38.55 -20.51
CA ARG A 263 38.55 37.64 -19.69
C ARG A 263 39.19 37.40 -18.33
N TYR A 264 38.37 37.24 -17.31
CA TYR A 264 38.78 36.78 -15.99
C TYR A 264 37.84 35.69 -15.51
N ARG A 265 38.37 34.72 -14.81
CA ARG A 265 37.58 33.70 -14.14
C ARG A 265 37.56 34.01 -12.66
N LEU A 266 36.43 34.43 -12.12
CA LEU A 266 36.30 34.85 -10.72
C LEU A 266 35.62 33.75 -9.93
N PHE A 267 36.19 33.43 -8.77
CA PHE A 267 35.79 32.30 -7.93
C PHE A 267 35.66 32.75 -6.47
N ASN A 268 34.54 32.41 -5.83
CA ASN A 268 34.35 32.64 -4.39
C ASN A 268 35.02 31.51 -3.58
N GLY A 269 36.15 31.84 -2.94
CA GLY A 269 37.06 30.87 -2.33
C GLY A 269 36.72 30.42 -0.91
N ASP A 270 35.94 31.21 -0.17
CA ASP A 270 35.71 30.98 1.25
C ASP A 270 34.24 31.03 1.66
N GLY A 271 33.34 31.30 0.72
CA GLY A 271 31.90 31.26 0.94
C GLY A 271 31.32 32.52 1.55
N THR A 272 32.14 33.56 1.73
CA THR A 272 31.64 34.90 2.02
C THR A 272 31.11 35.52 0.72
N GLN A 273 29.98 36.23 0.74
CA GLN A 273 29.47 36.87 -0.48
C GLN A 273 30.53 37.85 -1.02
N VAL A 274 31.04 37.56 -2.22
CA VAL A 274 31.99 38.44 -2.93
C VAL A 274 31.27 39.10 -4.10
N ASP A 275 31.72 40.30 -4.46
CA ASP A 275 31.03 41.11 -5.44
C ASP A 275 31.97 41.52 -6.59
N ILE A 276 31.43 41.61 -7.79
CA ILE A 276 32.14 42.11 -8.96
C ILE A 276 31.54 43.47 -9.30
N MET A 277 32.34 44.47 -9.69
CA MET A 277 31.92 45.81 -10.14
C MET A 277 32.70 46.25 -11.38
N ALA A 278 32.07 47.01 -12.29
CA ALA A 278 32.79 47.78 -13.32
C ALA A 278 33.27 49.15 -12.79
N ALA A 279 34.52 49.54 -13.07
CA ALA A 279 35.10 50.78 -12.55
C ALA A 279 34.35 52.08 -12.92
N SER A 280 33.64 52.11 -14.06
CA SER A 280 32.73 53.21 -14.46
C SER A 280 31.85 52.77 -15.63
N GLY A 281 30.63 53.32 -15.72
CA GLY A 281 29.89 53.43 -16.98
C GLY A 281 29.14 52.20 -17.48
N ASP A 282 29.80 51.07 -17.75
CA ASP A 282 29.24 50.16 -18.78
C ASP A 282 29.33 48.64 -18.47
N VAL A 283 28.22 47.95 -18.19
CA VAL A 283 27.71 47.47 -16.87
C VAL A 283 27.79 45.93 -16.84
N ILE A 284 28.03 45.31 -15.66
CA ILE A 284 27.98 43.85 -15.44
C ILE A 284 26.53 43.35 -15.26
N THR A 285 25.88 43.04 -16.37
CA THR A 285 24.50 42.48 -16.38
C THR A 285 24.51 40.98 -16.06
N PRO A 286 23.63 40.47 -15.18
CA PRO A 286 23.48 39.04 -14.96
C PRO A 286 22.68 38.38 -16.11
N VAL A 287 23.10 37.18 -16.54
CA VAL A 287 22.45 36.42 -17.64
C VAL A 287 21.00 36.00 -17.34
N ASN A 288 20.55 36.12 -16.09
CA ASN A 288 19.22 35.75 -15.64
C ASN A 288 18.15 36.86 -15.80
N GLY A 289 18.50 38.01 -16.38
CA GLY A 289 17.55 39.10 -16.66
C GLY A 289 17.13 39.91 -15.43
N ALA A 290 17.88 39.88 -14.32
CA ALA A 290 17.67 40.77 -13.19
C ALA A 290 18.01 42.24 -13.56
N ALA A 291 17.45 43.20 -12.81
CA ALA A 291 17.68 44.63 -13.02
C ALA A 291 19.17 45.01 -12.95
N ASP A 292 19.56 46.07 -13.67
CA ASP A 292 20.94 46.58 -13.72
C ASP A 292 21.41 47.04 -12.33
N ASN A 293 21.96 46.11 -11.56
CA ASN A 293 22.78 46.42 -10.42
C ASN A 293 24.21 46.63 -10.93
N ALA A 294 24.88 47.69 -10.48
CA ALA A 294 26.30 47.92 -10.76
C ALA A 294 27.24 46.85 -10.15
N LEU A 295 26.69 45.70 -9.75
CA LEU A 295 27.29 44.66 -8.93
C LEU A 295 26.80 43.28 -9.37
N TYR A 296 27.72 42.34 -9.62
CA TYR A 296 27.41 40.92 -9.81
C TYR A 296 27.88 40.15 -8.58
N PRO A 297 26.97 39.59 -7.75
CA PRO A 297 27.36 38.85 -6.56
C PRO A 297 27.74 37.40 -6.90
N LEU A 298 28.72 36.85 -6.19
CA LEU A 298 29.01 35.42 -6.09
C LEU A 298 28.68 34.99 -4.65
N PRO A 299 27.41 34.70 -4.36
CA PRO A 299 26.93 34.50 -2.99
C PRO A 299 27.40 33.20 -2.34
N ILE A 300 27.84 32.21 -3.12
CA ILE A 300 28.02 30.83 -2.67
C ILE A 300 29.50 30.43 -2.80
N ARG A 301 30.00 29.64 -1.86
CA ARG A 301 31.37 29.10 -1.91
C ARG A 301 31.52 28.22 -3.13
N GLY A 302 32.56 28.44 -3.91
CA GLY A 302 32.78 27.66 -5.10
C GLY A 302 32.07 28.19 -6.35
N ASP A 303 31.22 29.21 -6.21
CA ASP A 303 30.65 29.90 -7.37
C ASP A 303 31.78 30.43 -8.24
N MET A 304 31.65 30.15 -9.54
CA MET A 304 32.59 30.61 -10.55
C MET A 304 31.85 31.26 -11.71
N VAL A 305 32.37 32.41 -12.12
CA VAL A 305 31.90 33.16 -13.27
C VAL A 305 33.06 33.59 -14.16
N ASP A 306 32.89 33.43 -15.46
CA ASP A 306 33.78 34.00 -16.47
C ASP A 306 33.26 35.39 -16.82
N VAL A 307 34.06 36.40 -16.59
CA VAL A 307 33.74 37.80 -16.91
C VAL A 307 34.50 38.19 -18.16
N ILE A 308 33.78 38.64 -19.19
CA ILE A 308 34.32 38.88 -20.53
C ILE A 308 33.97 40.29 -20.98
N CYS A 309 34.94 40.99 -21.58
CA CYS A 309 34.72 42.27 -22.25
C CYS A 309 34.43 42.01 -23.73
N ASP A 310 33.26 42.42 -24.23
CA ASP A 310 32.86 42.20 -25.63
C ASP A 310 33.55 43.14 -26.64
N GLY A 311 34.03 44.30 -26.18
CA GLY A 311 34.63 45.31 -27.04
C GLY A 311 33.67 45.91 -28.06
N GLY A 312 32.36 45.95 -27.80
CA GLY A 312 31.37 46.65 -28.64
C GLY A 312 31.45 48.18 -28.57
N ASP A 313 30.53 48.91 -29.22
CA ASP A 313 30.48 50.39 -29.16
C ASP A 313 30.33 50.87 -27.70
N GLY A 314 31.41 51.42 -27.14
CA GLY A 314 31.53 51.82 -25.73
C GLY A 314 32.27 50.79 -24.83
N GLY A 315 32.30 49.51 -25.23
CA GLY A 315 32.83 48.38 -24.46
C GLY A 315 31.89 47.97 -23.33
N ARG A 316 31.58 46.69 -23.20
CA ARG A 316 30.73 46.18 -22.11
C ARG A 316 31.34 44.94 -21.46
N TRP A 317 31.21 44.87 -20.13
CA TRP A 317 31.46 43.65 -19.36
C TRP A 317 30.20 42.80 -19.25
N PHE A 318 30.32 41.49 -19.43
CA PHE A 318 29.24 40.57 -19.11
C PHE A 318 29.79 39.36 -18.36
N ALA A 319 28.94 38.80 -17.51
CA ALA A 319 29.24 37.66 -16.65
C ALA A 319 28.60 36.40 -17.22
N VAL A 320 29.39 35.35 -17.42
CA VAL A 320 28.97 34.03 -17.88
C VAL A 320 29.20 33.05 -16.75
N PRO A 321 28.15 32.54 -16.09
CA PRO A 321 28.29 31.52 -15.06
C PRO A 321 28.99 30.28 -15.64
N VAL A 322 30.06 29.83 -14.98
CA VAL A 322 30.81 28.62 -15.38
C VAL A 322 30.36 27.44 -14.52
N HIS A 323 30.21 27.70 -13.22
CA HIS A 323 29.83 26.71 -12.24
C HIS A 323 29.20 27.43 -11.05
N GLU A 324 27.87 27.48 -11.01
CA GLU A 324 27.15 27.73 -9.75
C GLU A 324 26.87 26.35 -9.17
N ASN A 325 27.72 25.88 -8.24
CA ASN A 325 27.32 24.72 -7.46
C ASN A 325 26.15 25.15 -6.59
N GLY A 326 25.00 24.59 -6.88
CA GLY A 326 23.87 24.69 -6.01
C GLY A 326 24.22 24.25 -4.59
N PRO A 327 23.75 24.92 -3.52
CA PRO A 327 24.00 24.43 -2.19
C PRO A 327 23.40 23.04 -2.00
N ILE A 328 24.16 22.23 -1.26
CA ILE A 328 23.84 20.86 -0.89
C ILE A 328 23.79 20.83 0.63
N VAL A 329 22.65 20.38 1.15
CA VAL A 329 22.47 20.15 2.58
C VAL A 329 21.97 18.73 2.75
N LYS A 330 22.71 17.91 3.50
CA LYS A 330 22.37 16.54 3.87
C LYS A 330 22.40 16.43 5.39
N LEU A 331 21.24 16.16 5.96
CA LEU A 331 21.04 16.03 7.39
C LEU A 331 20.52 14.63 7.69
N LEU A 332 20.90 14.12 8.85
CA LEU A 332 20.39 12.90 9.41
C LEU A 332 19.84 13.17 10.81
N ARG A 333 18.87 12.36 11.19
CA ARG A 333 18.40 12.23 12.56
C ARG A 333 18.71 10.81 12.99
N THR A 334 19.77 10.66 13.78
CA THR A 334 20.33 9.38 14.17
C THR A 334 19.72 8.84 15.45
N ALA A 335 19.62 9.67 16.48
CA ALA A 335 18.95 9.30 17.72
C ALA A 335 17.41 9.41 17.59
N ALA A 336 16.70 8.71 18.47
CA ALA A 336 15.26 8.81 18.55
C ALA A 336 14.79 10.22 18.94
N GLN A 337 13.61 10.63 18.46
CA GLN A 337 12.96 11.88 18.83
C GLN A 337 11.54 11.62 19.30
N ASP A 338 11.19 12.11 20.49
CA ASP A 338 9.81 12.06 20.99
C ASP A 338 8.89 13.02 20.22
N MET A 339 7.68 12.53 19.95
CA MET A 339 6.61 13.21 19.23
C MET A 339 5.42 13.33 20.18
N PRO A 340 5.19 14.48 20.82
CA PRO A 340 4.09 14.63 21.78
C PRO A 340 2.71 14.45 21.13
N ALA A 341 1.77 13.90 21.90
CA ALA A 341 0.40 13.61 21.50
C ALA A 341 -0.28 14.70 20.65
N GLY A 342 -0.88 14.29 19.52
CA GLY A 342 -1.80 15.08 18.67
C GLY A 342 -1.21 16.36 18.07
N GLY A 343 0.11 16.53 18.12
CA GLY A 343 0.80 17.78 17.81
C GLY A 343 1.53 17.78 16.46
N ALA A 344 1.93 18.99 16.04
CA ALA A 344 2.83 19.19 14.91
C ALA A 344 4.14 19.82 15.40
N PHE A 345 5.27 19.17 15.17
CA PHE A 345 6.57 19.56 15.72
C PHE A 345 7.65 19.50 14.64
N LEU A 346 8.79 20.15 14.92
CA LEU A 346 9.91 20.19 13.98
C LEU A 346 10.75 18.93 14.14
N ILE A 347 11.23 18.39 13.02
CA ILE A 347 12.26 17.36 13.09
C ILE A 347 13.57 18.04 13.43
N GLU A 348 14.15 17.62 14.54
CA GLU A 348 15.43 18.13 15.01
C GLU A 348 16.53 17.28 14.36
N TRP A 349 17.42 17.90 13.59
CA TRP A 349 18.52 17.18 12.94
C TRP A 349 19.75 17.19 13.85
N ASP A 350 20.23 16.00 14.21
CA ASP A 350 21.34 15.81 15.15
C ASP A 350 22.69 15.59 14.44
N GLN A 351 22.66 15.27 13.15
CA GLN A 351 23.86 15.06 12.36
C GLN A 351 23.78 15.82 11.03
N VAL A 352 24.77 16.69 10.81
CA VAL A 352 25.03 17.33 9.51
C VAL A 352 26.03 16.46 8.78
N VAL A 353 25.57 15.74 7.74
CA VAL A 353 26.44 14.92 6.88
C VAL A 353 27.19 15.81 5.90
N GLU A 354 26.46 16.75 5.31
CA GLU A 354 27.01 17.72 4.37
C GLU A 354 26.23 19.01 4.50
N ASP A 355 26.94 20.12 4.61
CA ASP A 355 26.37 21.45 4.43
C ASP A 355 27.42 22.27 3.71
N SER A 356 27.33 22.27 2.38
CA SER A 356 28.38 22.89 1.56
C SER A 356 28.46 24.41 1.75
N HIS A 357 27.44 25.01 2.37
CA HIS A 357 27.26 26.46 2.44
C HIS A 357 26.86 26.99 3.82
N SER A 358 27.02 26.19 4.86
CA SER A 358 26.68 26.57 6.25
C SER A 358 25.25 27.13 6.38
N LEU A 359 24.30 26.54 5.65
CA LEU A 359 22.91 26.98 5.60
C LEU A 359 22.05 26.37 6.70
N TYR A 360 22.48 25.25 7.30
CA TYR A 360 21.74 24.62 8.37
C TYR A 360 21.78 25.47 9.66
N ASP A 361 20.61 25.89 10.11
CA ASP A 361 20.41 26.57 11.38
C ASP A 361 19.79 25.59 12.39
N SER A 362 20.57 25.21 13.40
CA SER A 362 20.15 24.28 14.44
C SER A 362 19.09 24.84 15.39
N ALA A 363 18.97 26.17 15.51
CA ALA A 363 17.93 26.79 16.33
C ALA A 363 16.57 26.79 15.62
N LEU A 364 16.57 26.75 14.29
CA LEU A 364 15.36 26.69 13.46
C LEU A 364 15.08 25.31 12.88
N HIS A 365 15.99 24.36 13.09
CA HIS A 365 15.96 22.98 12.58
C HIS A 365 15.71 22.92 11.06
N GLY A 366 16.38 23.78 10.30
CA GLY A 366 16.19 23.89 8.86
C GLY A 366 17.30 24.65 8.15
N ALA A 367 17.26 24.62 6.82
CA ALA A 367 18.16 25.42 5.98
C ALA A 367 17.63 26.85 5.86
N THR A 368 18.45 27.84 6.16
CA THR A 368 18.11 29.27 6.08
C THR A 368 19.08 30.00 5.15
N GLY A 369 18.77 31.25 4.80
CA GLY A 369 19.61 32.02 3.88
C GLY A 369 19.66 31.45 2.46
N LEU A 370 18.69 30.62 2.08
CA LEU A 370 18.70 29.94 0.78
C LEU A 370 18.67 30.96 -0.37
N PRO A 371 19.66 30.91 -1.30
CA PRO A 371 19.64 31.71 -2.51
C PRO A 371 18.37 31.47 -3.35
N PRO A 372 17.87 32.49 -4.07
CA PRO A 372 16.73 32.30 -4.98
C PRO A 372 17.01 31.21 -6.03
N GLY A 373 16.03 30.35 -6.28
CA GLY A 373 16.19 29.23 -7.22
C GLY A 373 15.25 28.07 -6.96
N PHE A 374 15.49 26.96 -7.65
CA PHE A 374 14.76 25.72 -7.47
C PHE A 374 15.61 24.71 -6.73
N TYR A 375 15.02 24.03 -5.76
CA TYR A 375 15.68 23.07 -4.90
C TYR A 375 14.96 21.75 -4.98
N HIS A 376 15.67 20.69 -5.35
CA HIS A 376 15.17 19.35 -5.14
C HIS A 376 15.35 19.02 -3.67
N VAL A 377 14.26 18.55 -3.05
CA VAL A 377 14.22 18.14 -1.66
C VAL A 377 13.76 16.69 -1.61
N ASP A 378 14.45 15.89 -0.82
CA ASP A 378 14.11 14.49 -0.56
C ASP A 378 14.25 14.21 0.94
N ILE A 379 13.16 13.76 1.54
CA ILE A 379 13.03 13.59 2.99
C ILE A 379 12.46 12.21 3.24
N GLY A 380 13.06 11.49 4.17
CA GLY A 380 12.53 10.25 4.70
C GLY A 380 12.48 10.32 6.21
N VAL A 381 11.45 9.75 6.82
CA VAL A 381 11.33 9.65 8.28
C VAL A 381 10.94 8.23 8.67
N LYS A 382 11.73 7.62 9.54
CA LYS A 382 11.48 6.29 10.08
C LYS A 382 10.52 6.35 11.26
N PHE A 383 9.45 5.59 11.17
CA PHE A 383 8.52 5.31 12.27
C PHE A 383 8.67 3.87 12.74
N PRO A 384 8.75 3.63 14.06
CA PRO A 384 8.57 2.30 14.61
C PRO A 384 7.12 1.87 14.37
N VAL A 385 6.94 0.62 13.92
CA VAL A 385 5.61 0.02 13.77
C VAL A 385 5.08 -0.36 15.15
N THR A 386 3.84 0.04 15.45
CA THR A 386 3.17 -0.23 16.73
C THR A 386 1.94 -1.12 16.53
N ASP A 387 1.25 -1.46 17.60
CA ASP A 387 -0.04 -2.16 17.57
C ASP A 387 -1.20 -1.26 17.11
N GLU A 388 -1.01 0.06 17.18
CA GLU A 388 -2.00 1.06 16.78
C GLU A 388 -1.71 1.68 15.41
N VAL A 389 -2.79 2.02 14.71
CA VAL A 389 -2.78 2.69 13.41
C VAL A 389 -2.77 4.20 13.62
N VAL A 390 -1.75 4.90 13.11
CA VAL A 390 -1.60 6.35 13.29
C VAL A 390 -1.48 7.04 11.96
N MET A 391 -2.27 8.10 11.73
CA MET A 391 -2.06 8.98 10.58
C MET A 391 -0.85 9.88 10.86
N VAL A 392 0.08 9.92 9.91
CA VAL A 392 1.28 10.76 9.97
C VAL A 392 1.34 11.68 8.75
N ASN A 393 1.71 12.93 8.98
CA ASN A 393 1.82 13.96 7.94
C ASN A 393 3.18 14.64 8.02
N LEU A 394 3.92 14.59 6.91
CA LEU A 394 5.20 15.24 6.73
C LEU A 394 5.03 16.49 5.87
N TYR A 395 5.48 17.63 6.37
CA TYR A 395 5.37 18.91 5.70
C TYR A 395 6.77 19.50 5.47
N LEU A 396 7.05 19.89 4.23
CA LEU A 396 8.14 20.80 3.92
C LEU A 396 7.60 22.22 4.05
N GLU A 397 8.03 22.94 5.08
CA GLU A 397 7.68 24.35 5.27
C GLU A 397 8.71 25.24 4.59
N ARG A 398 8.24 26.30 3.95
CA ARG A 398 9.05 27.35 3.35
C ARG A 398 8.86 28.65 4.12
N LEU A 399 9.96 29.32 4.43
CA LEU A 399 9.94 30.68 4.94
C LEU A 399 9.60 31.62 3.80
N ALA A 400 8.53 32.41 3.96
CA ALA A 400 8.22 33.45 3.00
C ALA A 400 9.28 34.55 3.06
N GLY A 401 9.96 34.77 1.92
CA GLY A 401 10.82 35.92 1.66
C GLY A 401 10.22 37.19 2.24
N ALA A 402 11.00 37.93 3.03
CA ALA A 402 10.59 39.22 3.57
C ALA A 402 10.48 40.27 2.46
N SER A 403 9.51 40.15 1.56
CA SER A 403 8.98 41.29 0.79
C SER A 403 7.88 41.94 1.63
N SER A 404 7.66 43.25 1.45
CA SER A 404 6.91 44.17 2.33
C SER A 404 5.38 43.93 2.42
N GLY A 405 4.92 42.68 2.54
CA GLY A 405 3.52 42.30 2.67
C GLY A 405 3.18 41.56 3.96
N SER A 406 1.88 41.39 4.22
CA SER A 406 1.35 40.57 5.32
C SER A 406 1.73 39.11 5.10
N GLY A 407 2.78 38.63 5.78
CA GLY A 407 3.29 37.26 5.64
C GLY A 407 4.82 37.12 5.62
N ALA A 408 5.56 38.23 5.58
CA ALA A 408 7.03 38.22 5.71
C ALA A 408 7.47 37.48 6.99
N GLY A 409 8.39 36.52 6.85
CA GLY A 409 8.91 35.76 7.99
C GLY A 409 7.98 34.65 8.52
N VAL A 410 6.87 34.37 7.85
CA VAL A 410 5.96 33.26 8.20
C VAL A 410 6.39 31.98 7.47
N TRP A 411 6.37 30.87 8.21
CA TRP A 411 6.56 29.53 7.65
C TRP A 411 5.23 29.00 7.11
N THR A 412 5.24 28.57 5.85
CA THR A 412 4.05 28.03 5.18
C THR A 412 4.38 26.69 4.53
N THR A 413 3.46 25.73 4.59
CA THR A 413 3.60 24.44 3.91
C THR A 413 3.78 24.63 2.40
N HIS A 414 4.81 24.01 1.86
CA HIS A 414 5.13 23.98 0.42
C HIS A 414 4.85 22.61 -0.20
N LEU A 415 5.31 21.53 0.44
CA LEU A 415 4.98 20.15 0.05
C LEU A 415 4.46 19.37 1.26
N GLN A 416 3.67 18.34 1.00
CA GLN A 416 3.12 17.46 2.01
C GLN A 416 3.14 16.01 1.52
N SER A 417 3.42 15.10 2.45
CA SER A 417 3.20 13.66 2.30
C SER A 417 2.40 13.17 3.49
N SER A 418 1.49 12.24 3.25
CA SER A 418 0.57 11.71 4.25
C SER A 418 0.52 10.21 4.10
N ASP A 419 0.61 9.50 5.22
CA ASP A 419 0.47 8.05 5.24
C ASP A 419 -0.10 7.59 6.57
N ILE A 420 -0.43 6.32 6.65
CA ILE A 420 -0.89 5.63 7.84
C ILE A 420 0.20 4.64 8.26
N THR A 421 0.65 4.71 9.51
CA THR A 421 1.68 3.79 10.01
C THR A 421 1.15 2.34 10.00
N ALA A 422 1.98 1.41 9.54
CA ALA A 422 1.67 -0.01 9.57
C ALA A 422 1.56 -0.53 11.02
N ILE A 423 0.89 -1.67 11.19
CA ILE A 423 0.75 -2.39 12.47
C ILE A 423 1.59 -3.66 12.51
N GLY A 424 2.11 -4.02 13.70
CA GLY A 424 2.90 -5.23 13.89
C GLY A 424 4.03 -5.08 14.92
N THR A 425 4.98 -6.02 14.91
CA THR A 425 6.10 -6.06 15.86
C THR A 425 7.44 -6.17 15.14
N GLY A 426 8.44 -5.40 15.56
CA GLY A 426 9.82 -5.51 15.06
C GLY A 426 10.05 -4.99 13.64
N ALA A 427 9.06 -4.29 13.07
CA ALA A 427 9.15 -3.66 11.76
C ALA A 427 9.29 -2.13 11.89
N TYR A 428 9.62 -1.48 10.78
CA TYR A 428 9.62 -0.03 10.65
C TYR A 428 8.92 0.37 9.36
N HIS A 429 8.39 1.58 9.37
CA HIS A 429 7.75 2.21 8.23
C HIS A 429 8.50 3.51 7.91
N THR A 430 8.64 3.86 6.64
CA THR A 430 9.31 5.09 6.24
C THR A 430 8.34 5.96 5.45
N LEU A 431 8.01 7.13 5.97
CA LEU A 431 7.29 8.16 5.22
C LEU A 431 8.28 8.97 4.41
N ARG A 432 8.03 9.10 3.10
CA ARG A 432 8.87 9.88 2.20
C ARG A 432 8.13 11.11 1.66
N LEU A 433 8.85 12.21 1.53
CA LEU A 433 8.44 13.44 0.87
C LEU A 433 9.55 13.87 -0.08
N SER A 434 9.27 13.93 -1.38
CA SER A 434 10.22 14.39 -2.39
C SER A 434 9.55 15.33 -3.37
N GLY A 435 10.27 16.35 -3.82
CA GLY A 435 9.78 17.29 -4.81
C GLY A 435 10.67 18.51 -4.97
N VAL A 436 10.15 19.52 -5.65
CA VAL A 436 10.87 20.76 -5.93
C VAL A 436 10.30 21.92 -5.11
N ALA A 437 11.18 22.60 -4.38
CA ALA A 437 10.90 23.83 -3.66
C ALA A 437 11.43 25.05 -4.42
N ARG A 438 10.56 26.02 -4.70
CA ARG A 438 10.96 27.31 -5.25
C ARG A 438 11.28 28.28 -4.11
N VAL A 439 12.49 28.79 -4.11
CA VAL A 439 12.92 29.86 -3.22
C VAL A 439 12.87 31.17 -4.00
N ASN A 440 12.08 32.11 -3.50
CA ASN A 440 11.85 33.40 -4.17
C ASN A 440 12.99 34.39 -3.90
N VAL A 441 13.04 35.45 -4.70
CA VAL A 441 13.91 36.60 -4.44
C VAL A 441 13.44 37.29 -3.16
N GLY A 442 14.31 37.39 -2.15
CA GLY A 442 14.01 38.00 -0.86
C GLY A 442 15.16 37.87 0.14
N ALA A 443 15.15 38.70 1.19
CA ALA A 443 16.24 38.75 2.18
C ALA A 443 16.19 37.63 3.24
N ALA A 444 15.07 36.90 3.36
CA ALA A 444 14.89 35.86 4.37
C ALA A 444 14.20 34.63 3.76
N ASN A 445 14.99 33.63 3.38
CA ASN A 445 14.51 32.39 2.76
C ASN A 445 14.94 31.19 3.60
N GLY A 446 14.13 30.15 3.61
CA GLY A 446 14.45 28.93 4.35
C GLY A 446 13.48 27.79 4.07
N LEU A 447 13.95 26.58 4.36
CA LEU A 447 13.20 25.32 4.27
C LEU A 447 13.42 24.51 5.54
N ARG A 448 12.35 24.00 6.13
CA ARG A 448 12.40 23.11 7.29
C ARG A 448 11.31 22.05 7.23
N VAL A 449 11.43 21.06 8.09
CA VAL A 449 10.51 19.92 8.10
C VAL A 449 9.66 19.92 9.36
N ARG A 450 8.35 19.88 9.18
CA ARG A 450 7.38 19.68 10.25
C ARG A 450 6.71 18.32 10.09
N LEU A 451 6.53 17.63 11.20
CA LEU A 451 5.86 16.34 11.28
C LEU A 451 4.66 16.47 12.20
N ALA A 452 3.55 15.83 11.85
CA ALA A 452 2.36 15.75 12.70
C ALA A 452 1.81 14.33 12.72
N HIS A 453 1.21 13.92 13.84
CA HIS A 453 0.49 12.65 13.93
C HIS A 453 -0.87 12.80 14.61
N SER A 454 -1.80 11.90 14.33
CA SER A 454 -3.19 11.97 14.83
C SER A 454 -3.39 11.39 16.22
N ASP A 455 -2.37 10.73 16.78
CA ASP A 455 -2.53 9.91 17.97
C ASP A 455 -2.47 10.70 19.29
N ALA A 456 -3.20 10.23 20.30
CA ALA A 456 -3.29 10.83 21.63
C ALA A 456 -2.17 10.41 22.59
N ALA A 457 -1.33 9.44 22.21
CA ALA A 457 -0.12 9.09 22.94
C ALA A 457 1.13 9.70 22.30
N THR A 458 2.21 9.81 23.07
CA THR A 458 3.52 10.21 22.54
C THR A 458 4.03 9.12 21.60
N ARG A 459 4.44 9.53 20.39
CA ARG A 459 5.09 8.66 19.40
C ARG A 459 6.58 8.98 19.30
N GLN A 460 7.31 8.25 18.48
CA GLN A 460 8.74 8.47 18.29
C GLN A 460 9.14 8.38 16.83
N ILE A 461 10.04 9.25 16.41
CA ILE A 461 10.91 8.99 15.27
C ILE A 461 11.93 7.95 15.73
N GLY A 462 12.03 6.83 15.01
CA GLY A 462 12.90 5.73 15.39
C GLY A 462 14.38 6.03 15.13
N GLU A 463 15.25 5.56 16.02
CA GLU A 463 16.71 5.64 15.86
C GLU A 463 17.15 5.00 14.52
N SER A 464 17.97 5.70 13.75
CA SER A 464 18.54 5.17 12.51
C SER A 464 19.69 6.01 11.96
N ASN A 465 20.76 5.35 11.52
CA ASN A 465 21.87 6.03 10.86
C ASN A 465 21.59 6.43 9.40
N ILE A 466 20.47 5.98 8.80
CA ILE A 466 20.21 6.18 7.36
C ILE A 466 18.74 6.40 6.99
N LEU A 467 17.77 6.05 7.86
CA LEU A 467 16.34 5.99 7.51
C LEU A 467 15.55 7.24 7.89
N THR A 468 16.16 8.20 8.58
CA THR A 468 15.61 9.54 8.76
C THR A 468 16.60 10.57 8.21
N TRP A 469 16.26 11.16 7.07
CA TRP A 469 17.16 12.04 6.30
C TRP A 469 16.43 13.26 5.74
N PHE A 470 17.21 14.32 5.52
CA PHE A 470 16.82 15.48 4.73
C PHE A 470 17.94 15.78 3.75
N HIS A 471 17.64 15.69 2.47
CA HIS A 471 18.53 16.06 1.38
C HIS A 471 17.94 17.23 0.61
N LEU A 472 18.76 18.24 0.42
CA LEU A 472 18.44 19.43 -0.35
C LEU A 472 19.59 19.70 -1.31
N HIS A 473 19.24 19.95 -2.58
CA HIS A 473 20.19 20.32 -3.63
C HIS A 473 19.53 21.33 -4.56
N ARG A 474 20.18 22.47 -4.83
CA ARG A 474 19.67 23.44 -5.81
C ARG A 474 19.84 22.90 -7.24
N ILE A 475 18.73 22.76 -7.96
CA ILE A 475 18.67 22.20 -9.30
C ILE A 475 18.62 23.33 -10.35
N GLY A 476 19.75 23.60 -11.00
CA GLY A 476 19.85 24.53 -12.12
C GLY A 476 19.75 26.02 -11.72
N GLY A 477 20.61 26.82 -12.34
CA GLY A 477 20.58 28.29 -12.36
C GLY A 477 20.47 28.76 -13.80
#